data_AF-A0A401LK86-F1
#
_entry.id   AF-A0A401LK86-F1
#
_cell.length_a   1.000
_cell.length_b   1.000
_cell.length_c   1.000
_cell.angle_alpha   90.00
_cell.angle_beta   90.00
_cell.angle_gamma   90.00
#
_symmetry.space_group_name_H-M   'P 1'
#
loop_
_entity.id
_entity.type
_entity.pdbx_description
1 polymer ?
#
loop_
_entity_poly.entity_id
_entity_poly.type
_entity_poly.pdbx_seq_one_letter_code
_entity_poly.pdbx_strand_id
1 'polypeptide(L)'
;MEDVVKSFLFVFATFLPIIDPFGGAMFFLSLTPGASDEIRAKITERMAIYSLIVLLVSLFAGRVILSFFGISVPVLQVGGGLVLLSSGWEALHAPTLAEAKNNASQVRKSDEALLSMAFYPLTLPLVTGPGTIASAAAIGSSLSGSIGSIVGSVLASVAMTVLTWFCFRYSDKIPKALGAAGADALSRLFAFILMCLGVGVLWQGISGLIMSLPK
;
A
#
# COMPACT_ATOMS: atom_id res chain seq x y z
N MET A 1 9.06 7.35 24.39
CA MET A 1 9.20 8.13 23.13
C MET A 1 9.95 7.34 22.08
N GLU A 2 11.05 6.67 22.45
CA GLU A 2 11.84 5.82 21.55
C GLU A 2 11.03 4.71 20.87
N ASP A 3 10.15 4.02 21.60
CA ASP A 3 9.27 2.97 21.03
C ASP A 3 8.29 3.50 19.97
N VAL A 4 7.82 4.74 20.14
CA VAL A 4 6.92 5.40 19.18
C VAL A 4 7.67 5.64 17.88
N VAL A 5 8.88 6.19 17.96
CA VAL A 5 9.71 6.50 16.78
C VAL A 5 10.12 5.23 16.04
N LYS A 6 10.58 4.19 16.76
CA LYS A 6 10.95 2.90 16.18
C LYS A 6 9.78 2.25 15.45
N SER A 7 8.61 2.20 16.09
CA SER A 7 7.41 1.60 15.51
C SER A 7 6.91 2.41 14.32
N PHE A 8 6.93 3.75 14.42
CA PHE A 8 6.58 4.63 13.31
C PHE A 8 7.45 4.37 12.09
N LEU A 9 8.78 4.40 12.24
CA LEU A 9 9.70 4.22 11.13
C LEU A 9 9.57 2.83 10.51
N PHE A 10 9.43 1.79 11.33
CA PHE A 10 9.25 0.43 10.85
C PHE A 10 7.95 0.28 10.04
N VAL A 11 6.81 0.74 10.58
CA VAL A 11 5.51 0.62 9.91
C VAL A 11 5.45 1.48 8.65
N PHE A 12 5.97 2.71 8.71
CA PHE A 12 6.01 3.61 7.57
C PHE A 12 6.92 3.07 6.46
N ALA A 13 8.14 2.62 6.78
CA ALA A 13 9.06 2.03 5.80
C ALA A 13 8.52 0.72 5.21
N THR A 14 7.69 -0.01 5.96
CA THR A 14 7.00 -1.20 5.46
C THR A 14 5.88 -0.80 4.52
N PHE A 15 4.96 0.09 4.92
CA PHE A 15 3.80 0.45 4.09
C PHE A 15 4.14 1.27 2.85
N LEU A 16 5.14 2.14 2.90
CA LEU A 16 5.51 3.04 1.79
C LEU A 16 5.69 2.29 0.45
N PRO A 17 6.53 1.25 0.36
CA PRO A 17 6.68 0.49 -0.86
C PRO A 17 5.47 -0.41 -1.15
N ILE A 18 4.78 -0.94 -0.13
CA ILE A 18 3.63 -1.86 -0.32
C ILE A 18 2.46 -1.15 -0.98
N ILE A 19 2.15 0.04 -0.48
CA ILE A 19 1.05 0.87 -0.97
C ILE A 19 1.43 1.57 -2.28
N ASP A 20 2.74 1.77 -2.50
CA ASP A 20 3.31 2.46 -3.66
C ASP A 20 2.49 3.70 -4.07
N PRO A 21 2.45 4.75 -3.23
CA PRO A 21 1.64 5.92 -3.50
C PRO A 21 2.02 6.62 -4.82
N PHE A 22 3.24 6.42 -5.30
CA PHE A 22 3.74 6.99 -6.55
C PHE A 22 3.24 6.21 -7.77
N GLY A 23 3.44 4.89 -7.81
CA GLY A 23 2.91 4.04 -8.88
C GLY A 23 1.38 4.05 -8.90
N GLY A 24 0.74 4.01 -7.73
CA GLY A 24 -0.70 4.17 -7.58
C GLY A 24 -1.22 5.49 -8.13
N ALA A 25 -0.51 6.60 -7.91
CA ALA A 25 -0.88 7.91 -8.46
C ALA A 25 -0.78 7.95 -10.00
N MET A 26 0.23 7.29 -10.58
CA MET A 26 0.38 7.18 -12.03
C MET A 26 -0.75 6.35 -12.66
N PHE A 27 -1.11 5.24 -12.01
CA PHE A 27 -2.23 4.39 -12.44
C PHE A 27 -3.58 5.10 -12.25
N PHE A 28 -3.75 5.86 -11.18
CA PHE A 28 -4.93 6.70 -10.96
C PHE A 28 -5.13 7.73 -12.09
N LEU A 29 -4.04 8.33 -12.57
CA LEU A 29 -4.07 9.31 -13.66
C LEU A 29 -4.46 8.68 -15.00
N SER A 30 -4.06 7.43 -15.27
CA SER A 30 -4.48 6.70 -16.49
C SER A 30 -5.95 6.29 -16.45
N LEU A 31 -6.54 6.11 -15.27
CA LEU A 31 -7.95 5.75 -15.06
C LEU A 31 -8.91 6.95 -15.00
N THR A 32 -8.39 8.17 -14.85
CA THR A 32 -9.18 9.41 -14.77
C THR A 32 -8.92 10.42 -15.90
N PRO A 33 -8.72 10.01 -17.17
CA PRO A 33 -8.39 10.94 -18.25
C PRO A 33 -9.52 11.95 -18.46
N GLY A 34 -9.21 13.24 -18.39
CA GLY A 34 -10.17 14.32 -18.61
C GLY A 34 -11.14 14.60 -17.45
N ALA A 35 -10.98 13.96 -16.29
CA ALA A 35 -11.70 14.32 -15.06
C ALA A 35 -11.24 15.69 -14.54
N SER A 36 -12.16 16.52 -14.05
CA SER A 36 -11.83 17.83 -13.48
C SER A 36 -11.05 17.70 -12.17
N ASP A 37 -10.28 18.74 -11.82
CA ASP A 37 -9.51 18.80 -10.57
C ASP A 37 -10.39 18.63 -9.33
N GLU A 38 -11.66 19.07 -9.39
CA GLU A 38 -12.65 18.93 -8.32
C GLU A 38 -13.10 17.48 -8.13
N ILE A 39 -13.37 16.76 -9.23
CA ILE A 39 -13.77 15.35 -9.17
C ILE A 39 -12.60 14.49 -8.68
N ARG A 40 -11.38 14.75 -9.18
CA ARG A 40 -10.17 14.07 -8.69
C ARG A 40 -9.96 14.30 -7.20
N ALA A 41 -10.16 15.53 -6.70
CA ALA A 41 -10.08 15.83 -5.27
C ALA A 41 -11.01 14.92 -4.45
N LYS A 42 -12.28 14.83 -4.84
CA LYS A 42 -13.30 14.03 -4.16
C LYS A 42 -12.98 12.54 -4.21
N ILE A 43 -12.46 12.04 -5.32
CA ILE A 43 -12.05 10.64 -5.43
C ILE A 43 -10.88 10.37 -4.47
N THR A 44 -9.83 11.18 -4.52
CA THR A 44 -8.65 11.01 -3.67
C THR A 44 -8.98 11.13 -2.17
N GLU A 45 -9.88 12.03 -1.79
CA GLU A 45 -10.35 12.16 -0.41
C GLU A 45 -11.08 10.90 0.08
N ARG A 46 -12.00 10.37 -0.73
CA ARG A 46 -12.68 9.11 -0.43
C ARG A 46 -11.70 7.95 -0.32
N MET A 47 -10.74 7.86 -1.25
CA MET A 47 -9.71 6.84 -1.23
C MET A 47 -8.86 6.88 0.03
N ALA A 48 -8.46 8.08 0.46
CA ALA A 48 -7.69 8.26 1.69
C ALA A 48 -8.48 7.75 2.92
N ILE A 49 -9.76 8.13 3.04
CA ILE A 49 -10.62 7.69 4.14
C ILE A 49 -10.79 6.17 4.13
N TYR A 50 -11.13 5.58 2.99
CA TYR A 50 -11.29 4.13 2.85
C TYR A 50 -9.99 3.39 3.17
N SER A 51 -8.85 3.88 2.69
CA SER A 51 -7.55 3.27 2.92
C SER A 51 -7.17 3.29 4.40
N LEU A 52 -7.39 4.44 5.07
CA LEU A 52 -7.15 4.56 6.50
C LEU A 52 -8.01 3.60 7.32
N ILE A 53 -9.31 3.52 6.99
CA ILE A 53 -10.22 2.60 7.67
C ILE A 53 -9.73 1.16 7.50
N VAL A 54 -9.42 0.73 6.27
CA VAL A 54 -8.94 -0.63 6.02
C VAL A 54 -7.62 -0.91 6.73
N LEU A 55 -6.67 0.04 6.71
CA LEU A 55 -5.39 -0.10 7.41
C LEU A 55 -5.58 -0.24 8.92
N LEU A 56 -6.37 0.64 9.55
CA LEU A 56 -6.63 0.60 10.98
C LEU A 56 -7.38 -0.68 11.37
N VAL A 57 -8.43 -1.04 10.64
CA VAL A 57 -9.18 -2.29 10.87
C VAL A 57 -8.24 -3.47 10.75
N SER A 58 -7.41 -3.56 9.71
CA SER A 58 -6.47 -4.67 9.53
C SER A 58 -5.41 -4.72 10.63
N LEU A 59 -4.90 -3.55 11.06
CA LEU A 59 -3.92 -3.44 12.13
C LEU A 59 -4.47 -3.95 13.47
N PHE A 60 -5.71 -3.62 13.83
CA PHE A 60 -6.32 -4.06 15.09
C PHE A 60 -6.97 -5.46 14.99
N ALA A 61 -7.55 -5.80 13.85
CA ALA A 61 -8.21 -7.08 13.63
C ALA A 61 -7.22 -8.22 13.37
N GLY A 62 -5.95 -7.94 13.03
CA GLY A 62 -4.95 -8.96 12.69
C GLY A 62 -4.85 -10.09 13.71
N ARG A 63 -4.83 -9.78 15.02
CA ARG A 63 -4.82 -10.80 16.09
C ARG A 63 -6.12 -11.60 16.18
N VAL A 64 -7.26 -10.93 16.04
CA VAL A 64 -8.59 -11.55 16.14
C VAL A 64 -8.83 -12.49 14.95
N ILE A 65 -8.41 -12.08 13.76
CA ILE A 65 -8.47 -12.89 12.55
C ILE A 65 -7.55 -14.11 12.71
N LEU A 66 -6.32 -13.93 13.17
CA LEU A 66 -5.39 -15.04 13.40
C LEU A 66 -5.91 -16.04 14.42
N SER A 67 -6.47 -15.57 15.54
CA SER A 67 -7.02 -16.46 16.56
C SER A 67 -8.28 -17.20 16.07
N PHE A 68 -9.13 -16.55 15.27
CA PHE A 68 -10.32 -17.18 14.69
C PHE A 68 -9.98 -18.29 13.70
N PHE A 69 -9.00 -18.06 12.81
CA PHE A 69 -8.57 -19.05 11.82
C PHE A 69 -7.51 -20.04 12.35
N GLY A 70 -7.02 -19.88 13.57
CA GLY A 70 -5.92 -20.69 14.12
C GLY A 70 -4.60 -20.48 13.39
N ILE A 71 -4.41 -19.32 12.74
CA ILE A 71 -3.20 -19.00 11.97
C ILE A 71 -2.17 -18.39 12.92
N SER A 72 -0.93 -18.84 12.84
CA SER A 72 0.17 -18.26 13.63
C SER A 72 0.76 -17.02 12.97
N VAL A 73 1.35 -16.12 13.77
CA VAL A 73 2.02 -14.91 13.27
C VAL A 73 3.09 -15.23 12.21
N PRO A 74 3.93 -16.27 12.36
CA PRO A 74 4.89 -16.67 11.33
C PRO A 74 4.24 -17.05 9.99
N VAL A 75 3.10 -17.74 10.00
CA VAL A 75 2.36 -18.08 8.76
C VAL A 75 1.87 -16.82 8.06
N LEU A 76 1.35 -15.85 8.82
CA LEU A 76 0.89 -14.58 8.26
C LEU A 76 2.06 -13.77 7.66
N GLN A 77 3.23 -13.80 8.28
CA GLN A 77 4.43 -13.17 7.73
C GLN A 77 4.86 -13.82 6.41
N VAL A 78 4.83 -15.15 6.29
CA VAL A 78 5.09 -15.83 5.01
C VAL A 78 4.07 -15.40 3.94
N GLY A 79 2.78 -15.43 4.27
CA GLY A 79 1.72 -15.00 3.36
C GLY A 79 1.86 -13.54 2.92
N GLY A 80 2.05 -12.63 3.87
CA GLY A 80 2.28 -11.21 3.60
C GLY A 80 3.52 -10.98 2.73
N GLY A 81 4.65 -11.62 3.08
CA GLY A 81 5.90 -11.53 2.31
C GLY A 81 5.77 -12.04 0.87
N LEU A 82 5.02 -13.11 0.64
CA LEU A 82 4.69 -13.59 -0.72
C LEU A 82 3.88 -12.57 -1.51
N VAL A 83 2.90 -11.91 -0.89
CA VAL A 83 2.14 -10.88 -1.60
C VAL A 83 2.99 -9.65 -1.88
N LEU A 84 3.89 -9.25 -0.96
CA LEU A 84 4.82 -8.14 -1.22
C LEU A 84 5.77 -8.46 -2.38
N LEU A 85 6.26 -9.69 -2.44
CA LEU A 85 7.06 -10.19 -3.55
C LEU A 85 6.28 -10.12 -4.87
N SER A 86 5.04 -10.60 -4.91
CA SER A 86 4.22 -10.56 -6.13
C SER A 86 3.90 -9.12 -6.54
N SER A 87 3.56 -8.24 -5.59
CA SER A 87 3.27 -6.83 -5.86
C SER A 87 4.51 -6.08 -6.34
N GLY A 88 5.68 -6.32 -5.75
CA GLY A 88 6.95 -5.77 -6.23
C GLY A 88 7.31 -6.27 -7.62
N TRP A 89 7.04 -7.55 -7.91
CA TRP A 89 7.24 -8.14 -9.23
C TRP A 89 6.32 -7.52 -10.29
N GLU A 90 5.03 -7.38 -9.99
CA GLU A 90 4.06 -6.71 -10.87
C GLU A 90 4.45 -5.24 -11.11
N ALA A 91 4.84 -4.52 -10.07
CA ALA A 91 5.28 -3.12 -10.17
C ALA A 91 6.56 -2.98 -11.01
N LEU A 92 7.48 -3.95 -10.95
CA LEU A 92 8.70 -3.94 -11.77
C LEU A 92 8.40 -4.14 -13.26
N HIS A 93 7.34 -4.88 -13.57
CA HIS A 93 6.88 -5.19 -14.94
C HIS A 93 5.72 -4.31 -15.40
N ALA A 94 5.32 -3.32 -14.59
CA ALA A 94 4.23 -2.44 -14.94
C ALA A 94 4.56 -1.67 -16.23
N PRO A 95 3.56 -1.43 -17.11
CA PRO A 95 3.75 -0.66 -18.33
C PRO A 95 4.33 0.72 -18.01
N THR A 96 5.27 1.17 -18.84
CA THR A 96 5.84 2.50 -18.68
C THR A 96 4.76 3.56 -18.87
N LEU A 97 4.97 4.74 -18.29
CA LEU A 97 4.04 5.87 -18.42
C LEU A 97 3.71 6.24 -19.87
N ALA A 98 4.64 6.01 -20.81
CA ALA A 98 4.43 6.22 -22.23
C ALA A 98 3.45 5.21 -22.84
N GLU A 99 3.52 3.95 -22.42
CA GLU A 99 2.68 2.86 -22.91
C GLU A 99 1.26 2.92 -22.32
N ALA A 100 1.14 3.25 -21.04
CA ALA A 100 -0.15 3.43 -20.36
C ALA A 100 -1.00 4.54 -21.01
N LYS A 101 -0.35 5.58 -21.57
CA LYS A 101 -1.01 6.69 -22.25
C LYS A 101 -1.61 6.29 -23.61
N ASN A 102 -1.04 5.28 -24.28
CA ASN A 102 -1.48 4.81 -25.59
C ASN A 102 -2.65 3.82 -25.53
N ASN A 103 -2.88 3.15 -24.39
CA ASN A 103 -3.95 2.17 -24.21
C ASN A 103 -5.26 2.74 -23.63
N ALA A 104 -5.30 4.01 -23.24
CA ALA A 104 -6.49 4.65 -22.70
C ALA A 104 -7.46 5.05 -23.84
N SER A 105 -8.45 4.20 -24.12
CA SER A 105 -9.59 4.56 -24.96
C SER A 105 -10.38 5.69 -24.29
N GLN A 106 -10.42 6.85 -24.95
CA GLN A 106 -11.10 8.06 -24.47
C GLN A 106 -12.62 7.91 -24.53
N VAL A 107 -13.21 7.24 -23.54
CA VAL A 107 -14.66 7.33 -23.28
C VAL A 107 -14.86 8.20 -22.04
N ARG A 108 -15.53 9.35 -22.22
CA ARG A 108 -15.81 10.31 -21.15
C ARG A 108 -16.78 9.66 -20.16
N LYS A 109 -16.25 9.17 -19.03
CA LYS A 109 -17.07 8.63 -17.93
C LYS A 109 -17.81 9.77 -17.24
N SER A 110 -19.04 9.51 -16.78
CA SER A 110 -19.79 10.47 -15.96
C SER A 110 -19.11 10.67 -14.60
N ASP A 111 -19.32 11.83 -13.98
CA ASP A 111 -18.75 12.17 -12.67
C ASP A 111 -19.13 11.15 -11.58
N GLU A 112 -20.36 10.63 -11.61
CA GLU A 112 -20.80 9.56 -10.69
C GLU A 112 -20.04 8.25 -10.93
N ALA A 113 -19.80 7.87 -12.18
CA ALA A 113 -19.05 6.66 -12.52
C ALA A 113 -17.56 6.79 -12.12
N LEU A 114 -17.01 8.00 -12.11
CA LEU A 114 -15.66 8.27 -11.61
C LEU A 114 -15.61 8.24 -10.07
N LEU A 115 -16.64 8.74 -9.39
CA LEU A 115 -16.74 8.69 -7.92
C LEU A 115 -16.96 7.28 -7.39
N SER A 116 -17.67 6.41 -8.11
CA SER A 116 -17.82 5.00 -7.72
C SER A 116 -16.52 4.20 -7.83
N MET A 117 -15.58 4.65 -8.67
CA MET A 117 -14.25 4.04 -8.80
C MET A 117 -13.39 4.22 -7.55
N ALA A 118 -13.69 5.21 -6.69
CA ALA A 118 -12.94 5.51 -5.48
C ALA A 118 -12.86 4.31 -4.52
N PHE A 119 -13.94 3.55 -4.39
CA PHE A 119 -13.97 2.34 -3.56
C PHE A 119 -13.35 1.15 -4.30
N TYR A 120 -13.90 0.83 -5.48
CA TYR A 120 -13.41 -0.23 -6.36
C TYR A 120 -13.28 0.28 -7.79
N PRO A 121 -12.12 0.13 -8.47
CA PRO A 121 -10.93 -0.63 -8.08
C PRO A 121 -9.85 0.19 -7.32
N LEU A 122 -10.06 1.50 -7.12
CA LEU A 122 -8.97 2.41 -6.73
C LEU A 122 -8.50 2.28 -5.28
N THR A 123 -9.40 2.03 -4.32
CA THR A 123 -8.96 1.72 -2.96
C THR A 123 -8.73 0.22 -2.81
N LEU A 124 -9.73 -0.57 -3.20
CA LEU A 124 -9.67 -2.01 -3.25
C LEU A 124 -9.71 -2.46 -4.71
N PRO A 125 -8.68 -3.15 -5.26
CA PRO A 125 -7.49 -3.67 -4.58
C PRO A 125 -6.25 -2.76 -4.65
N LEU A 126 -6.29 -1.62 -5.35
CA LEU A 126 -5.06 -0.91 -5.73
C LEU A 126 -4.25 -0.37 -4.55
N VAL A 127 -4.87 0.30 -3.57
CA VAL A 127 -4.15 0.92 -2.43
C VAL A 127 -4.11 0.00 -1.21
N THR A 128 -5.25 -0.61 -0.88
CA THR A 128 -5.39 -1.54 0.24
C THR A 128 -5.65 -2.96 -0.25
N GLY A 129 -4.80 -3.42 -1.16
CA GLY A 129 -4.86 -4.78 -1.69
C GLY A 129 -4.63 -5.85 -0.61
N PRO A 130 -4.77 -7.13 -0.98
CA PRO A 130 -4.56 -8.25 -0.06
C PRO A 130 -3.18 -8.23 0.60
N GLY A 131 -2.15 -7.71 -0.07
CA GLY A 131 -0.81 -7.54 0.49
C GLY A 131 -0.77 -6.50 1.60
N THR A 132 -1.32 -5.31 1.34
CA THR A 132 -1.46 -4.25 2.34
C THR A 132 -2.24 -4.73 3.57
N ILE A 133 -3.33 -5.46 3.37
CA ILE A 133 -4.16 -6.03 4.46
C ILE A 133 -3.36 -7.07 5.26
N ALA A 134 -2.71 -8.02 4.58
CA ALA A 134 -1.91 -9.06 5.24
C ALA A 134 -0.74 -8.48 6.04
N SER A 135 -0.02 -7.50 5.46
CA SER A 135 1.09 -6.82 6.13
C SER A 135 0.60 -5.97 7.31
N ALA A 136 -0.51 -5.24 7.17
CA ALA A 136 -1.10 -4.49 8.28
C ALA A 136 -1.51 -5.41 9.43
N ALA A 137 -2.12 -6.55 9.13
CA ALA A 137 -2.45 -7.57 10.11
C ALA A 137 -1.20 -8.18 10.78
N ALA A 138 -0.13 -8.42 10.01
CA ALA A 138 1.12 -8.98 10.52
C ALA A 138 1.81 -8.02 11.50
N ILE A 139 1.89 -6.75 11.13
CA ILE A 139 2.37 -5.66 12.00
C ILE A 139 1.48 -5.58 13.25
N GLY A 140 0.16 -5.56 13.06
CA GLY A 140 -0.87 -5.62 14.10
C GLY A 140 -0.61 -6.71 15.15
N SER A 141 -0.32 -7.92 14.67
CA SER A 141 -0.10 -9.08 15.52
C SER A 141 1.24 -9.05 16.27
N SER A 142 2.28 -8.48 15.66
CA SER A 142 3.65 -8.42 16.18
C SER A 142 3.89 -7.26 17.17
N LEU A 143 2.92 -6.36 17.34
CA LEU A 143 2.99 -5.24 18.26
C LEU A 143 3.13 -5.71 19.72
N SER A 144 4.13 -5.22 20.44
CA SER A 144 4.44 -5.62 21.83
C SER A 144 3.34 -5.29 22.87
N GLY A 145 2.21 -4.71 22.45
CA GLY A 145 1.14 -4.25 23.33
C GLY A 145 1.48 -2.96 24.09
N SER A 146 2.71 -2.45 23.97
CA SER A 146 3.09 -1.15 24.51
C SER A 146 2.29 -0.03 23.83
N ILE A 147 1.75 0.90 24.63
CA ILE A 147 1.03 2.08 24.15
C ILE A 147 1.87 2.85 23.13
N GLY A 148 3.20 2.93 23.36
CA GLY A 148 4.11 3.62 22.44
C GLY A 148 4.13 3.01 21.03
N SER A 149 4.13 1.69 20.94
CA SER A 149 4.15 1.00 19.64
C SER A 149 2.82 1.09 18.89
N ILE A 150 1.70 1.06 19.62
CA ILE A 150 0.36 1.27 19.05
C ILE A 150 0.26 2.69 18.49
N VAL A 151 0.63 3.70 19.28
CA VAL A 151 0.61 5.11 18.85
C VAL A 151 1.52 5.32 17.63
N GLY A 152 2.73 4.77 17.64
CA GLY A 152 3.65 4.86 16.49
C GLY A 152 3.08 4.24 15.21
N SER A 153 2.39 3.10 15.32
CA SER A 153 1.79 2.40 14.17
C SER A 153 0.58 3.12 13.60
N VAL A 154 -0.27 3.69 14.47
CA VAL A 154 -1.40 4.53 14.04
C VAL A 154 -0.91 5.80 13.36
N LEU A 155 0.08 6.48 13.94
CA LEU A 155 0.69 7.67 13.35
C LEU A 155 1.31 7.37 11.97
N ALA A 156 1.99 6.22 11.83
CA ALA A 156 2.53 5.79 10.53
C ALA A 156 1.43 5.51 9.50
N SER A 157 0.32 4.88 9.91
CA SER A 157 -0.82 4.59 9.02
C SER A 157 -1.50 5.88 8.54
N VAL A 158 -1.65 6.87 9.44
CA VAL A 158 -2.17 8.20 9.10
C VAL A 158 -1.20 8.94 8.17
N ALA A 159 0.09 8.99 8.51
CA ALA A 159 1.11 9.64 7.68
C ALA A 159 1.17 9.03 6.27
N MET A 160 1.06 7.71 6.18
CA MET A 160 1.03 7.00 4.91
C MET A 160 -0.22 7.33 4.10
N THR A 161 -1.39 7.38 4.74
CA THR A 161 -2.63 7.80 4.08
C THR A 161 -2.53 9.24 3.55
N VAL A 162 -1.98 10.15 4.34
CA VAL A 162 -1.76 11.55 3.95
C VAL A 162 -0.79 11.64 2.77
N LEU A 163 0.27 10.83 2.77
CA LEU A 163 1.21 10.76 1.65
C LEU A 163 0.54 10.25 0.38
N THR A 164 -0.23 9.15 0.46
CA THR A 164 -1.00 8.63 -0.68
C THR A 164 -2.00 9.66 -1.19
N TRP A 165 -2.72 10.33 -0.29
CA TRP A 165 -3.62 11.43 -0.65
C TRP A 165 -2.88 12.53 -1.40
N PHE A 166 -1.71 12.95 -0.92
CA PHE A 166 -0.90 13.98 -1.57
C PHE A 166 -0.43 13.53 -2.96
N CYS A 167 0.11 12.32 -3.09
CA CYS A 167 0.57 11.77 -4.36
C CYS A 167 -0.55 11.70 -5.40
N PHE A 168 -1.75 11.27 -5.00
CA PHE A 168 -2.90 11.16 -5.89
C PHE A 168 -3.48 12.53 -6.24
N ARG A 169 -3.53 13.46 -5.27
CA ARG A 169 -4.03 14.83 -5.46
C ARG A 169 -3.16 15.62 -6.43
N TYR A 170 -1.84 15.40 -6.39
CA TYR A 170 -0.87 16.06 -7.25
C TYR A 170 -0.36 15.16 -8.38
N SER A 171 -1.06 14.06 -8.68
CA SER A 171 -0.68 13.09 -9.72
C SER A 171 -0.45 13.73 -11.09
N ASP A 172 -1.14 14.84 -11.41
CA ASP A 172 -0.92 15.63 -12.64
C ASP A 172 0.41 16.37 -12.74
N LYS A 173 1.04 16.64 -11.59
CA LYS A 173 2.27 17.45 -11.50
C LYS A 173 3.53 16.58 -11.40
N ILE A 174 3.41 15.37 -10.86
CA ILE A 174 4.54 14.44 -10.66
C ILE A 174 5.21 14.09 -12.01
N PRO A 175 4.49 13.70 -13.08
CA PRO A 175 5.10 13.41 -14.38
C PRO A 175 5.73 14.65 -15.04
N LYS A 176 5.20 15.84 -14.77
CA LYS A 176 5.67 17.10 -15.36
C LYS A 176 6.99 17.59 -14.74
N ALA A 177 7.26 17.25 -13.47
CA ALA A 177 8.47 17.67 -12.76
C ALA A 177 9.64 16.69 -12.94
N LEU A 178 9.37 15.38 -12.97
CA LEU A 178 10.40 14.32 -13.05
C LEU A 178 10.76 13.90 -14.49
N GLY A 179 9.91 14.23 -15.46
CA GLY A 179 9.97 13.66 -16.80
C GLY A 179 9.59 12.17 -16.81
N ALA A 180 9.13 11.66 -17.95
CA ALA A 180 8.63 10.29 -18.06
C ALA A 180 9.70 9.23 -17.69
N ALA A 181 10.96 9.46 -18.07
CA ALA A 181 12.07 8.56 -17.78
C ALA A 181 12.47 8.55 -16.30
N GLY A 182 12.48 9.70 -15.63
CA GLY A 182 12.83 9.81 -14.22
C GLY A 182 11.77 9.19 -13.30
N ALA A 183 10.49 9.38 -13.65
CA ALA A 183 9.39 8.74 -12.94
C ALA A 183 9.41 7.20 -13.07
N ASP A 184 9.70 6.68 -14.27
CA ASP A 184 9.82 5.23 -14.50
C ASP A 184 10.98 4.62 -13.70
N ALA A 185 12.16 5.26 -13.74
CA ALA A 185 13.33 4.80 -12.99
C ALA A 185 13.09 4.77 -11.47
N LEU A 186 12.44 5.81 -10.93
CA LEU A 186 12.12 5.88 -9.51
C LEU A 186 11.08 4.82 -9.11
N SER A 187 10.06 4.60 -9.94
CA SER A 187 9.06 3.54 -9.73
C SER A 187 9.72 2.16 -9.69
N ARG A 188 10.68 1.89 -10.59
CA ARG A 188 11.45 0.63 -10.61
C ARG A 188 12.29 0.43 -9.35
N LEU A 189 12.89 1.51 -8.83
CA LEU A 189 13.64 1.46 -7.58
C LEU A 189 12.73 1.09 -6.40
N PHE A 190 11.55 1.71 -6.29
CA PHE A 190 10.58 1.38 -5.25
C PHE A 190 10.03 -0.05 -5.39
N ALA A 191 9.77 -0.51 -6.61
CA ALA A 191 9.37 -1.90 -6.88
C ALA A 191 10.44 -2.91 -6.42
N PHE A 192 11.72 -2.62 -6.67
CA PHE A 192 12.83 -3.43 -6.19
C PHE A 192 12.92 -3.44 -4.66
N ILE A 193 12.80 -2.28 -4.01
CA ILE A 193 12.77 -2.18 -2.54
C ILE A 193 11.62 -2.99 -1.96
N LEU A 194 10.42 -2.92 -2.57
CA LEU A 194 9.25 -3.72 -2.17
C LEU A 194 9.55 -5.22 -2.23
N MET A 195 10.17 -5.67 -3.31
CA MET A 195 10.56 -7.07 -3.48
C MET A 195 11.55 -7.50 -2.38
N CYS A 196 12.56 -6.68 -2.08
CA CYS A 196 13.50 -6.94 -0.98
C CYS A 196 12.82 -7.03 0.39
N LEU A 197 11.87 -6.13 0.69
CA LEU A 197 11.11 -6.18 1.92
C LEU A 197 10.22 -7.43 2.00
N GLY A 198 9.61 -7.83 0.88
CA GLY A 198 8.87 -9.08 0.79
C GLY A 198 9.72 -10.30 1.15
N VAL A 199 10.94 -10.39 0.62
CA VAL A 199 11.92 -11.42 1.01
C VAL A 199 12.23 -11.35 2.51
N GLY A 200 12.44 -10.15 3.06
CA GLY A 200 12.75 -9.97 4.48
C GLY A 200 11.63 -10.46 5.42
N VAL A 201 10.39 -10.09 5.11
CA VAL A 201 9.20 -10.52 5.88
C VAL A 201 8.98 -12.03 5.74
N LEU A 202 9.16 -12.57 4.53
CA LEU A 202 9.08 -14.01 4.27
C LEU A 202 10.13 -14.79 5.05
N TRP A 203 11.37 -14.30 5.10
CA TRP A 203 12.45 -14.90 5.89
C TRP A 203 12.16 -14.89 7.39
N GLN A 204 11.63 -13.78 7.93
CA GLN A 204 11.18 -13.71 9.33
C GLN A 204 10.09 -14.75 9.63
N GLY A 205 9.11 -14.89 8.74
CA GLY A 205 8.05 -15.89 8.86
C GLY A 205 8.59 -17.32 8.83
N ILE A 206 9.47 -17.65 7.88
CA ILE A 206 10.10 -18.98 7.79
C ILE A 206 10.94 -19.27 9.04
N SER A 207 11.76 -18.31 9.48
CA SER A 207 12.59 -18.48 10.68
C SER A 207 11.74 -18.73 11.93
N GLY A 208 10.63 -18.01 12.07
CA GLY A 208 9.66 -18.23 13.15
C GLY A 208 9.00 -19.60 13.08
N LEU A 209 8.65 -20.09 11.89
CA LEU A 209 8.10 -21.43 11.69
C LEU A 209 9.10 -22.53 12.07
N ILE A 210 10.35 -22.39 11.63
CA ILE A 210 11.42 -23.36 11.94
C ILE A 210 11.65 -23.44 13.46
N MET A 211 11.67 -22.29 14.16
CA MET A 211 11.80 -22.26 15.61
C MET A 211 10.58 -22.84 16.35
N SER A 212 9.41 -22.84 15.72
CA SER A 212 8.17 -23.39 16.31
C SER A 212 7.98 -24.90 16.11
N LEU A 213 8.90 -25.57 15.39
CA LEU A 213 8.87 -27.02 15.24
C LEU A 213 9.10 -27.70 16.61
N PRO A 214 8.25 -28.65 17.03
CA PRO A 214 8.54 -29.47 18.18
C PRO A 214 9.84 -30.25 17.92
N LYS A 215 10.80 -30.13 18.86
CA LYS A 215 12.02 -30.94 18.86
C LYS A 215 11.71 -32.40 19.20
#